data_AF-A0A2W6B9K8-F1
#
_entry.id   AF-A0A2W6B9K8-F1
#
_cell.length_a   1.000
_cell.length_b   1.000
_cell.length_c   1.000
_cell.angle_alpha   90.00
_cell.angle_beta   90.00
_cell.angle_gamma   90.00
#
_symmetry.space_group_name_H-M   'P 1'
#
loop_
_entity.id
_entity.type
_entity.pdbx_description
1 polymer ?
#
loop_
_entity_poly.entity_id
_entity_poly.type
_entity_poly.pdbx_seq_one_letter_code
_entity_poly.pdbx_strand_id
1 'polypeptide(L)'
;MRYRLAAALTVALSVVLGGLTMAPGIAPVASAHQASTNAPSTGLMPSAVPAAYTPSVDNGDVQSIAQVGNLIVIGGAFTSVGGQPRNHIAAFNATTGALSTTFLPSIDGTVYSVIPGPTAGTVFAGGNFSQVNGVAVKYLTLLNVNTGAAVSGFVTPVI
;
A
#
# COMPACT_ATOMS: atom_id res chain seq x y z
N MET A 1 29.00 -57.20 15.74
CA MET A 1 30.18 -57.28 14.85
C MET A 1 29.71 -57.74 13.47
N ARG A 2 29.93 -56.92 12.41
CA ARG A 2 29.78 -57.21 10.96
C ARG A 2 28.36 -57.36 10.35
N TYR A 3 28.11 -56.50 9.36
CA TYR A 3 27.01 -56.45 8.39
C TYR A 3 26.87 -57.70 7.51
N ARG A 4 25.66 -57.95 6.96
CA ARG A 4 25.44 -58.26 5.52
C ARG A 4 24.06 -57.77 5.03
N LEU A 5 24.03 -57.00 3.93
CA LEU A 5 22.84 -56.78 3.11
C LEU A 5 22.72 -57.89 2.04
N ALA A 6 21.52 -58.12 1.53
CA ALA A 6 21.27 -58.75 0.23
C ALA A 6 20.01 -58.11 -0.39
N ALA A 7 20.00 -57.93 -1.72
CA ALA A 7 18.98 -57.14 -2.42
C ALA A 7 18.54 -57.80 -3.73
N ALA A 8 17.27 -57.54 -4.11
CA ALA A 8 16.71 -57.62 -5.47
C ALA A 8 16.71 -59.04 -6.13
N LEU A 9 16.10 -59.30 -7.29
CA LEU A 9 15.32 -58.50 -8.25
C LEU A 9 14.37 -59.45 -9.02
N THR A 10 13.14 -59.04 -9.39
CA THR A 10 12.23 -59.86 -10.23
C THR A 10 11.93 -59.19 -11.58
N VAL A 11 11.73 -59.98 -12.63
CA VAL A 11 11.93 -59.64 -14.07
C VAL A 11 10.85 -60.38 -14.91
N ALA A 12 10.34 -59.92 -16.07
CA ALA A 12 10.68 -58.78 -16.93
C ALA A 12 9.52 -57.74 -17.07
N LEU A 13 8.88 -57.38 -18.20
CA LEU A 13 8.91 -57.85 -19.61
C LEU A 13 8.43 -56.78 -20.63
N SER A 14 9.11 -56.75 -21.79
CA SER A 14 8.69 -56.26 -23.12
C SER A 14 8.38 -54.77 -23.40
N VAL A 15 8.93 -54.33 -24.54
CA VAL A 15 8.75 -53.04 -25.22
C VAL A 15 7.51 -53.06 -26.11
N VAL A 16 6.82 -51.93 -26.25
CA VAL A 16 6.02 -51.61 -27.45
C VAL A 16 6.48 -50.26 -28.00
N LEU A 17 6.91 -50.26 -29.25
CA LEU A 17 7.30 -49.06 -30.00
C LEU A 17 6.04 -48.51 -30.70
N GLY A 18 5.61 -47.29 -30.35
CA GLY A 18 4.42 -46.67 -30.93
C GLY A 18 4.56 -45.16 -30.92
N GLY A 19 5.02 -44.59 -32.03
CA GLY A 19 5.12 -43.14 -32.18
C GLY A 19 3.74 -42.51 -32.25
N LEU A 20 3.47 -41.54 -31.38
CA LEU A 20 2.33 -40.64 -31.52
C LEU A 20 2.83 -39.20 -31.71
N THR A 21 2.31 -38.56 -32.74
CA THR A 21 2.72 -37.25 -33.24
C THR A 21 2.53 -36.14 -32.19
N MET A 22 3.53 -35.28 -32.03
CA MET A 22 3.40 -34.05 -31.24
C MET A 22 2.36 -33.11 -31.88
N ALA A 23 1.19 -33.00 -31.26
CA ALA A 23 0.22 -31.96 -31.61
C ALA A 23 0.63 -30.63 -30.92
N PRO A 24 0.69 -29.50 -31.64
CA PRO A 24 1.05 -28.22 -31.03
C PRO A 24 -0.14 -27.61 -30.27
N GLY A 25 0.14 -27.10 -29.08
CA GLY A 25 -0.59 -25.95 -28.53
C GLY A 25 -2.07 -26.14 -28.20
N ILE A 26 -2.36 -26.85 -27.10
CA ILE A 26 -3.27 -26.25 -26.10
C ILE A 26 -2.44 -25.88 -24.88
N ALA A 27 -2.18 -24.58 -24.71
CA ALA A 27 -1.74 -24.09 -23.42
C ALA A 27 -2.83 -24.44 -22.39
N PRO A 28 -2.47 -24.82 -21.14
CA PRO A 28 -3.48 -24.87 -20.09
C PRO A 28 -4.12 -23.48 -20.03
N VAL A 29 -5.44 -23.40 -20.23
CA VAL A 29 -6.18 -22.16 -20.00
C VAL A 29 -5.81 -21.68 -18.61
N ALA A 30 -5.30 -20.45 -18.53
CA ALA A 30 -4.62 -19.94 -17.35
C ALA A 30 -5.44 -20.24 -16.10
N SER A 31 -4.77 -20.82 -15.09
CA SER A 31 -5.38 -21.30 -13.85
C SER A 31 -6.50 -20.38 -13.42
N ALA A 32 -7.71 -20.94 -13.29
CA ALA A 32 -8.90 -20.18 -12.89
C ALA A 32 -8.55 -19.27 -11.71
N HIS A 33 -9.00 -18.01 -11.77
CA HIS A 33 -8.68 -16.93 -10.83
C HIS A 33 -8.46 -17.50 -9.43
N GLN A 34 -7.19 -17.45 -8.97
CA GLN A 34 -6.63 -18.23 -7.87
C GLN A 34 -7.70 -18.55 -6.82
N ALA A 35 -7.90 -19.85 -6.57
CA ALA A 35 -8.86 -20.35 -5.58
C ALA A 35 -8.82 -19.47 -4.33
N SER A 36 -9.99 -18.92 -3.96
CA SER A 36 -10.13 -17.91 -2.90
C SER A 36 -9.19 -18.24 -1.75
N THR A 37 -8.11 -17.46 -1.62
CA THR A 37 -7.11 -17.69 -0.57
C THR A 37 -7.87 -17.68 0.74
N ASN A 38 -7.71 -18.74 1.55
CA ASN A 38 -8.40 -18.91 2.83
C ASN A 38 -8.59 -17.55 3.52
N ALA A 39 -9.82 -17.22 3.88
CA ALA A 39 -10.16 -15.96 4.52
C ALA A 39 -9.10 -15.65 5.60
N PRO A 40 -8.54 -14.42 5.66
CA PRO A 40 -7.35 -14.14 6.46
C PRO A 40 -7.48 -14.76 7.84
N SER A 41 -6.53 -15.63 8.20
CA SER A 41 -6.55 -16.26 9.52
C SER A 41 -6.67 -15.18 10.58
N THR A 42 -7.31 -15.46 11.71
CA THR A 42 -7.74 -14.42 12.66
C THR A 42 -6.61 -13.59 13.29
N GLY A 43 -5.33 -13.91 13.03
CA GLY A 43 -4.16 -13.07 13.33
C GLY A 43 -3.72 -12.09 12.22
N LEU A 44 -4.38 -12.09 11.05
CA LEU A 44 -4.18 -11.14 9.94
C LEU A 44 -5.35 -10.17 9.74
N MET A 45 -6.47 -10.40 10.43
CA MET A 45 -7.51 -9.38 10.56
C MET A 45 -6.95 -8.19 11.36
N PRO A 46 -7.31 -6.94 11.03
CA PRO A 46 -7.17 -5.83 11.97
C PRO A 46 -7.78 -6.24 13.32
N SER A 47 -7.07 -5.99 14.41
CA SER A 47 -7.51 -6.35 15.77
C SER A 47 -8.97 -5.97 16.00
N ALA A 48 -9.78 -6.91 16.49
CA ALA A 48 -11.19 -6.66 16.85
C ALA A 48 -11.34 -5.57 17.92
N VAL A 49 -10.27 -5.25 18.65
CA VAL A 49 -10.12 -4.04 19.46
C VAL A 49 -9.44 -2.97 18.59
N PRO A 50 -10.13 -1.87 18.22
CA PRO A 50 -9.53 -0.74 17.52
C PRO A 50 -8.38 -0.11 18.32
N ALA A 51 -7.42 0.50 17.64
CA ALA A 51 -6.33 1.21 18.30
C ALA A 51 -6.86 2.43 19.07
N ALA A 52 -6.86 2.34 20.41
CA ALA A 52 -7.38 3.34 21.34
C ALA A 52 -6.65 4.71 21.29
N TYR A 53 -5.58 4.81 20.51
CA TYR A 53 -4.74 6.00 20.37
C TYR A 53 -4.93 6.71 19.02
N THR A 54 -5.81 6.20 18.14
CA THR A 54 -6.07 6.82 16.82
C THR A 54 -6.57 8.25 17.01
N PRO A 55 -5.93 9.27 16.41
CA PRO A 55 -6.34 10.66 16.62
C PRO A 55 -7.71 10.93 15.99
N SER A 56 -8.57 11.66 16.70
CA SER A 56 -9.88 12.08 16.19
C SER A 56 -9.70 13.11 15.08
N VAL A 57 -10.53 13.03 14.03
CA VAL A 57 -10.71 14.12 13.06
C VAL A 57 -11.88 14.96 13.55
N ASP A 58 -11.64 16.26 13.79
CA ASP A 58 -12.58 17.07 14.59
C ASP A 58 -13.69 17.71 13.74
N ASN A 59 -13.47 17.83 12.42
CA ASN A 59 -14.43 18.35 11.46
C ASN A 59 -14.13 17.82 10.05
N GLY A 60 -15.15 17.81 9.17
CA GLY A 60 -15.02 17.36 7.79
C GLY A 60 -14.72 15.87 7.64
N ASP A 61 -14.66 15.41 6.38
CA ASP A 61 -14.49 13.99 6.06
C ASP A 61 -13.05 13.65 5.71
N VAL A 62 -12.61 12.43 6.09
CA VAL A 62 -11.41 11.79 5.52
C VAL A 62 -11.82 11.09 4.23
N GLN A 63 -11.20 11.50 3.12
CA GLN A 63 -11.47 10.95 1.79
C GLN A 63 -10.48 9.84 1.42
N SER A 64 -9.26 9.88 1.97
CA SER A 64 -8.21 8.93 1.64
C SER A 64 -7.22 8.74 2.78
N ILE A 65 -6.62 7.54 2.84
CA ILE A 65 -5.67 7.10 3.86
C ILE A 65 -4.57 6.25 3.20
N ALA A 66 -3.31 6.51 3.54
CA ALA A 66 -2.16 5.78 3.02
C ALA A 66 -1.08 5.64 4.10
N GLN A 67 -0.45 4.46 4.18
CA GLN A 67 0.70 4.24 5.05
C GLN A 67 2.02 4.53 4.30
N VAL A 68 2.89 5.35 4.89
CA VAL A 68 4.23 5.65 4.38
C VAL A 68 5.23 5.39 5.51
N GLY A 69 5.87 4.22 5.48
CA GLY A 69 6.71 3.75 6.58
C GLY A 69 5.90 3.55 7.86
N ASN A 70 6.30 4.21 8.95
CA ASN A 70 5.57 4.18 10.23
C ASN A 70 4.56 5.34 10.41
N LEU A 71 4.30 6.12 9.36
CA LEU A 71 3.29 7.17 9.39
C LEU A 71 2.06 6.74 8.59
N ILE A 72 0.89 6.97 9.16
CA ILE A 72 -0.38 7.00 8.44
C ILE A 72 -0.61 8.43 8.01
N VAL A 73 -0.77 8.66 6.70
CA VAL A 73 -1.15 9.94 6.10
C VAL A 73 -2.64 9.86 5.77
N ILE A 74 -3.41 10.87 6.18
CA ILE A 74 -4.82 11.03 5.84
C ILE A 74 -5.02 12.31 5.03
N GLY A 75 -5.87 12.26 4.01
CA GLY A 75 -6.28 13.40 3.20
C GLY A 75 -7.81 13.53 3.18
N GLY A 76 -8.32 14.75 3.14
CA GLY A 76 -9.76 14.99 3.15
C GLY A 76 -10.17 16.46 3.13
N ALA A 77 -11.41 16.71 3.55
CA ALA A 77 -12.00 18.05 3.66
C ALA A 77 -11.81 18.67 5.06
N PHE A 78 -11.25 17.92 6.01
CA PHE A 78 -11.01 18.35 7.38
C PHE A 78 -10.05 19.54 7.50
N THR A 79 -10.15 20.26 8.62
CA THR A 79 -9.27 21.40 9.00
C THR A 79 -8.66 21.26 10.39
N SER A 80 -9.10 20.29 11.20
CA SER A 80 -8.55 20.00 12.52
C SER A 80 -8.53 18.50 12.79
N VAL A 81 -7.44 18.03 13.41
CA VAL A 81 -7.25 16.65 13.86
C VAL A 81 -6.64 16.67 15.25
N GLY A 82 -7.25 16.00 16.22
CA GLY A 82 -6.79 15.92 17.60
C GLY A 82 -6.75 17.28 18.32
N GLY A 83 -7.64 18.20 17.97
CA GLY A 83 -7.65 19.58 18.44
C GLY A 83 -6.51 20.44 17.89
N GLN A 84 -5.79 19.99 16.86
CA GLN A 84 -4.70 20.72 16.22
C GLN A 84 -5.08 21.11 14.78
N PRO A 85 -4.79 22.36 14.35
CA PRO A 85 -5.06 22.78 12.97
C PRO A 85 -4.25 21.92 11.98
N ARG A 86 -4.96 21.31 11.04
CA ARG A 86 -4.44 20.40 10.02
C ARG A 86 -5.34 20.53 8.79
N ASN A 87 -4.95 21.37 7.85
CA ASN A 87 -5.77 21.70 6.68
C ASN A 87 -5.62 20.62 5.60
N HIS A 88 -6.69 19.86 5.39
CA HIS A 88 -6.92 18.92 4.30
C HIS A 88 -5.98 17.71 4.21
N ILE A 89 -4.87 17.71 4.94
CA ILE A 89 -3.96 16.57 5.08
C ILE A 89 -3.32 16.55 6.48
N ALA A 90 -3.08 15.37 7.02
CA ALA A 90 -2.37 15.15 8.27
C ALA A 90 -1.60 13.83 8.23
N ALA A 91 -0.62 13.69 9.11
CA ALA A 91 0.07 12.42 9.33
C ALA A 91 0.19 12.12 10.82
N PHE A 92 0.09 10.85 11.20
CA PHE A 92 0.26 10.38 12.57
C PHE A 92 1.01 9.04 12.61
N ASN A 93 1.60 8.72 13.75
CA ASN A 93 2.36 7.49 13.96
C ASN A 93 1.43 6.26 14.00
N ALA A 94 1.71 5.25 13.17
CA ALA A 94 0.87 4.05 13.06
C ALA A 94 0.80 3.21 14.35
N THR A 95 1.81 3.30 15.22
CA THR A 95 1.90 2.52 16.47
C THR A 95 1.38 3.31 17.67
N THR A 96 1.69 4.61 17.76
CA THR A 96 1.38 5.43 18.95
C THR A 96 0.21 6.39 18.74
N GLY A 97 -0.29 6.55 17.52
CA GLY A 97 -1.35 7.51 17.18
C GLY A 97 -0.94 8.99 17.26
N ALA A 98 0.28 9.29 17.72
CA ALA A 98 0.77 10.65 17.88
C ALA A 98 0.82 11.37 16.52
N LEU A 99 0.15 12.53 16.44
CA LEU A 99 0.21 13.43 15.29
C LEU A 99 1.66 13.86 15.03
N SER A 100 2.06 13.83 13.75
CA SER A 100 3.35 14.33 13.32
C SER A 100 3.44 15.82 13.57
N THR A 101 4.52 16.23 14.24
CA THR A 101 4.86 17.63 14.51
C THR A 101 5.65 18.28 13.38
N THR A 102 6.22 17.47 12.47
CA THR A 102 7.05 17.96 11.35
C THR A 102 6.33 17.88 10.01
N PHE A 103 5.30 17.04 9.88
CA PHE A 103 4.43 17.02 8.69
C PHE A 103 3.36 18.11 8.81
N LEU A 104 3.74 19.33 8.43
CA LEU A 104 2.89 20.53 8.47
C LEU A 104 2.66 21.17 7.09
N PRO A 105 2.28 20.40 6.04
CA PRO A 105 1.89 21.02 4.77
C PRO A 105 0.62 21.87 4.95
N SER A 106 0.57 23.01 4.26
CA SER A 106 -0.62 23.85 4.13
C SER A 106 -1.14 23.75 2.70
N ILE A 107 -2.30 23.15 2.53
CA ILE A 107 -2.99 23.00 1.24
C ILE A 107 -4.24 23.88 1.29
N ASP A 108 -4.55 24.59 0.18
CA ASP A 108 -5.66 25.56 0.12
C ASP A 108 -7.02 24.96 -0.28
N GLY A 109 -7.09 23.63 -0.44
CA GLY A 109 -8.30 22.92 -0.83
C GLY A 109 -8.25 21.42 -0.53
N THR A 110 -9.38 20.75 -0.77
CA THR A 110 -9.63 19.35 -0.35
C THR A 110 -8.71 18.36 -1.05
N VAL A 111 -8.09 17.47 -0.27
CA VAL A 111 -7.32 16.32 -0.79
C VAL A 111 -8.26 15.13 -0.91
N TYR A 112 -8.46 14.63 -2.13
CA TYR A 112 -9.32 13.49 -2.41
C TYR A 112 -8.57 12.16 -2.38
N SER A 113 -7.26 12.16 -2.65
CA SER A 113 -6.44 10.96 -2.73
C SER A 113 -5.06 11.20 -2.14
N VAL A 114 -4.61 10.29 -1.28
CA VAL A 114 -3.20 10.17 -0.87
C VAL A 114 -2.70 8.78 -1.24
N ILE A 115 -1.52 8.71 -1.85
CA ILE A 115 -0.85 7.43 -2.16
C ILE A 115 0.66 7.54 -1.84
N PRO A 116 1.34 6.45 -1.44
CA PRO A 116 2.78 6.48 -1.24
C PRO A 116 3.52 6.92 -2.53
N GLY A 117 4.55 7.75 -2.37
CA GLY A 117 5.39 8.22 -3.47
C GLY A 117 6.42 7.18 -3.92
N PRO A 118 7.16 7.45 -5.02
CA PRO A 118 8.12 6.51 -5.59
C PRO A 118 9.38 6.34 -4.73
N THR A 119 9.64 7.29 -3.82
CA THR A 119 10.80 7.31 -2.93
C THR A 119 10.34 7.14 -1.49
N ALA A 120 11.08 6.35 -0.70
CA ALA A 120 10.82 6.19 0.73
C ALA A 120 10.68 7.56 1.43
N GLY A 121 9.61 7.73 2.22
CA GLY A 121 9.31 8.99 2.90
C GLY A 121 8.69 10.07 2.02
N THR A 122 8.16 9.74 0.85
CA THR A 122 7.33 10.66 0.03
C THR A 122 5.89 10.16 -0.11
N VAL A 123 4.95 11.07 -0.31
CA VAL A 123 3.51 10.81 -0.49
C VAL A 123 2.97 11.73 -1.59
N PHE A 124 2.26 11.18 -2.57
CA PHE A 124 1.47 11.98 -3.50
C PHE A 124 0.16 12.40 -2.82
N ALA A 125 -0.21 13.66 -2.96
CA ALA A 125 -1.52 14.18 -2.58
C ALA A 125 -2.21 14.76 -3.82
N GLY A 126 -3.38 14.23 -4.15
CA GLY A 126 -4.23 14.66 -5.27
C GLY A 126 -5.57 15.21 -4.77
N GLY A 127 -6.05 16.31 -5.35
CA GLY A 127 -7.22 17.01 -4.83
C GLY A 127 -7.68 18.19 -5.69
N ASN A 128 -8.61 18.98 -5.15
CA ASN A 128 -8.98 20.28 -5.71
C ASN A 128 -8.34 21.38 -4.86
N PHE A 129 -7.05 21.61 -5.11
CA PHE A 129 -6.24 22.66 -4.49
C PHE A 129 -5.45 23.39 -5.59
N SER A 130 -5.09 24.63 -5.32
CA SER A 130 -4.32 25.51 -6.22
C SER A 130 -2.95 25.90 -5.67
N GLN A 131 -2.73 25.73 -4.36
CA GLN A 131 -1.50 26.08 -3.66
C GLN A 131 -1.12 25.04 -2.61
N VAL A 132 0.19 24.86 -2.44
CA VAL A 132 0.81 24.01 -1.42
C VAL A 132 1.94 24.79 -0.79
N ASN A 133 1.90 25.00 0.53
CA ASN A 133 2.85 25.81 1.30
C ASN A 133 3.03 27.24 0.75
N GLY A 134 1.97 27.82 0.19
CA GLY A 134 2.00 29.15 -0.46
C GLY A 134 2.64 29.17 -1.86
N VAL A 135 3.04 28.02 -2.40
CA VAL A 135 3.52 27.88 -3.78
C VAL A 135 2.38 27.40 -4.67
N ALA A 136 2.20 28.02 -5.84
CA ALA A 136 1.18 27.62 -6.81
C ALA A 136 1.48 26.22 -7.38
N VAL A 137 0.73 25.22 -6.92
CA VAL A 137 0.80 23.82 -7.35
C VAL A 137 -0.64 23.33 -7.43
N LYS A 138 -1.10 22.97 -8.63
CA LYS A 138 -2.51 22.62 -8.86
C LYS A 138 -2.71 21.11 -8.91
N TYR A 139 -3.79 20.66 -8.27
CA TYR A 139 -4.38 19.31 -8.36
C TYR A 139 -3.56 18.12 -7.87
N LEU A 140 -2.23 18.13 -8.00
CA LEU A 140 -1.34 17.03 -7.62
C LEU A 140 -0.03 17.57 -7.06
N THR A 141 0.46 17.00 -5.97
CA THR A 141 1.77 17.32 -5.40
C THR A 141 2.44 16.08 -4.84
N LEU A 142 3.77 16.10 -4.74
CA LEU A 142 4.58 15.09 -4.05
C LEU A 142 5.18 15.74 -2.80
N LEU A 143 4.79 15.26 -1.62
CA LEU A 143 5.24 15.79 -0.32
C LEU A 143 6.24 14.83 0.34
N ASN A 144 7.19 15.38 1.10
CA ASN A 144 8.03 14.61 2.02
C ASN A 144 7.31 14.44 3.37
N VAL A 145 7.09 13.20 3.82
CA VAL A 145 6.33 12.91 5.05
C VAL A 145 7.06 13.32 6.34
N ASN A 146 8.37 13.57 6.27
CA ASN A 146 9.18 13.97 7.42
C ASN A 146 9.20 15.49 7.62
N THR A 147 8.86 16.28 6.60
CA THR A 147 8.98 17.76 6.64
C THR A 147 7.74 18.52 6.16
N GLY A 148 6.76 17.85 5.53
CA GLY A 148 5.62 18.51 4.89
C GLY A 148 5.99 19.36 3.66
N ALA A 149 7.25 19.37 3.22
CA ALA A 149 7.70 20.13 2.07
C ALA A 149 7.34 19.41 0.76
N ALA A 150 6.95 20.19 -0.26
CA ALA A 150 6.82 19.68 -1.62
C ALA A 150 8.20 19.35 -2.22
N VAL A 151 8.29 18.24 -2.93
CA VAL A 151 9.51 17.79 -3.61
C VAL A 151 9.71 18.62 -4.87
N SER A 152 10.66 19.55 -4.86
CA SER A 152 10.89 20.53 -5.95
C SER A 152 11.26 19.92 -7.31
N GLY A 153 11.73 18.66 -7.34
CA GLY A 153 11.97 17.92 -8.58
C GLY A 153 10.70 17.33 -9.23
N PHE A 154 9.54 17.37 -8.56
CA PHE A 154 8.28 16.93 -9.12
C PHE A 154 7.57 18.09 -9.81
N VAL A 155 7.61 18.10 -11.14
CA VAL A 155 6.84 19.03 -11.98
C VAL A 155 5.55 18.33 -12.38
N THR A 156 4.40 18.87 -11.99
CA THR A 156 3.11 18.41 -12.53
C THR A 156 3.04 18.67 -14.03
N PRO A 157 2.61 17.71 -14.85
CA PRO A 157 2.31 17.96 -16.26
C PRO A 157 1.31 19.11 -16.38
N VAL A 158 1.66 20.11 -17.21
CA VAL A 158 0.71 21.15 -17.61
C VAL A 158 -0.19 20.53 -18.68
N ILE A 159 -1.48 20.43 -18.38
CA ILE A 159 -2.55 19.99 -19.29
C ILE A 159 -3.37 21.19 -19.78
#